data_AF-A0A256ZSI9-F1
#
_entry.id   AF-A0A256ZSI9-F1
#
_cell.length_a   1.000
_cell.length_b   1.000
_cell.length_c   1.000
_cell.angle_alpha   90.00
_cell.angle_beta   90.00
_cell.angle_gamma   90.00
#
_symmetry.space_group_name_H-M   'P 1'
#
loop_
_entity.id
_entity.type
_entity.pdbx_description
1 polymer ?
#
loop_
_entity_poly.entity_id
_entity_poly.type
_entity_poly.pdbx_seq_one_letter_code
_entity_poly.pdbx_strand_id
1 'polypeptide(L)'
;MYIIPLLIALAEILVYPGLIFSVVFGGIIVWMYRKVRARLQGRRGPPWYQTYADVFKLLIKETIIPWRAWKVGFVAAPMISLAALFSAILLLPFFGKESALGFLGDAIVLLYLLTVPTFAIIFGGMSSGSPYGIVGSGREASLLVWYELPLWLSAATVFALANSISVSGIVEEQALHGPFAIRLPLAFIAFLIAAQAKLAKRPFDIPHAETEIVAGPYTEYSGSLRLSLN
;
A
#
# COMPACT_ATOMS: atom_id res chain seq x y z
N MET A 1 33.98 4.75 -14.15
CA MET A 1 33.53 3.36 -13.89
C MET A 1 32.20 3.27 -13.11
N TYR A 2 31.69 4.35 -12.50
CA TYR A 2 30.41 4.33 -11.74
C TYR A 2 29.17 4.85 -12.49
N ILE A 3 29.33 5.37 -13.70
CA ILE A 3 28.22 6.01 -14.44
C ILE A 3 27.19 4.99 -14.91
N ILE A 4 27.64 3.85 -15.45
CA ILE A 4 26.76 2.78 -15.94
C ILE A 4 25.89 2.18 -14.82
N PRO A 5 26.44 1.74 -13.67
CA PRO A 5 25.60 1.23 -12.58
C PRO A 5 24.66 2.29 -12.00
N LEU A 6 25.10 3.55 -11.95
CA LEU A 6 24.23 4.66 -11.54
C LEU A 6 23.05 4.87 -12.51
N LEU A 7 23.29 4.78 -13.82
CA LEU A 7 22.23 4.91 -14.82
C LEU A 7 21.24 3.74 -14.75
N ILE A 8 21.71 2.52 -14.47
CA ILE A 8 20.85 1.36 -14.28
C ILE A 8 19.96 1.54 -13.04
N ALA A 9 20.55 1.93 -11.91
CA ALA A 9 19.79 2.19 -10.68
C ALA A 9 18.75 3.31 -10.88
N LEU A 10 19.10 4.38 -11.60
CA LEU A 10 18.15 5.45 -11.96
C LEU A 10 17.02 4.93 -12.86
N ALA A 11 17.33 4.07 -13.84
CA ALA A 11 16.32 3.46 -14.69
C ALA A 11 15.37 2.54 -13.91
N GLU A 12 15.89 1.80 -12.92
CA GLU A 12 15.09 0.92 -12.08
C GLU A 12 14.14 1.69 -11.16
N ILE A 13 14.63 2.77 -10.56
CA ILE A 13 13.86 3.66 -9.68
C ILE A 13 12.80 4.45 -10.47
N LEU A 14 13.15 4.99 -11.65
CA LEU A 14 12.25 5.86 -12.40
C LEU A 14 11.29 5.08 -13.31
N VAL A 15 11.75 4.02 -13.96
CA VAL A 15 11.01 3.36 -15.05
C VAL A 15 10.40 2.05 -14.59
N TYR A 16 11.24 1.04 -14.32
CA TYR A 16 10.77 -0.31 -14.00
C TYR A 16 11.75 -1.01 -13.04
N PRO A 17 11.28 -1.56 -11.90
CA PRO A 17 9.89 -1.65 -11.46
C PRO A 17 9.35 -0.40 -10.73
N GLY A 18 10.13 0.69 -10.62
CA GLY A 18 9.80 1.84 -9.78
C GLY A 18 8.63 2.74 -10.22
N LEU A 19 8.87 4.05 -10.35
CA LEU A 19 7.83 5.08 -10.39
C LEU A 19 6.82 4.96 -11.56
N ILE A 20 7.30 4.88 -12.79
CA ILE A 20 6.39 4.84 -13.96
C ILE A 20 5.59 3.54 -13.96
N PHE A 21 6.26 2.41 -13.73
CA PHE A 21 5.61 1.11 -13.67
C PHE A 21 4.52 1.06 -12.60
N SER A 22 4.81 1.50 -11.38
CA SER A 22 3.86 1.48 -10.27
C SER A 22 2.62 2.36 -10.53
N VAL A 23 2.78 3.56 -11.09
CA VAL A 23 1.65 4.45 -11.43
C VAL A 23 0.79 3.84 -12.53
N VAL A 24 1.41 3.29 -13.59
CA VAL A 24 0.68 2.67 -14.69
C VAL A 24 -0.04 1.40 -14.22
N PHE A 25 0.69 0.47 -13.61
CA PHE A 25 0.17 -0.82 -13.19
C PHE A 25 -0.87 -0.68 -12.06
N GLY A 26 -0.59 0.15 -11.05
CA GLY A 26 -1.54 0.47 -9.98
C GLY A 26 -2.82 1.12 -10.52
N GLY A 27 -2.70 2.04 -11.48
CA GLY A 27 -3.85 2.65 -12.15
C GLY A 27 -4.76 1.64 -12.85
N ILE A 28 -4.17 0.64 -13.53
CA ILE A 28 -4.90 -0.46 -14.18
C ILE A 28 -5.62 -1.32 -13.12
N ILE A 29 -4.96 -1.70 -12.03
CA ILE A 29 -5.56 -2.50 -10.95
C ILE A 29 -6.77 -1.76 -10.35
N VAL A 30 -6.62 -0.48 -10.03
CA VAL A 30 -7.71 0.34 -9.47
C VAL A 30 -8.87 0.47 -10.47
N TRP A 31 -8.57 0.64 -11.77
CA TRP A 31 -9.59 0.63 -12.80
C TRP A 31 -10.35 -0.70 -12.86
N MET A 32 -9.62 -1.83 -12.87
CA MET A 32 -10.21 -3.17 -12.87
C MET A 32 -11.11 -3.37 -11.66
N TYR A 33 -10.65 -2.99 -10.47
CA TYR A 33 -11.43 -3.05 -9.24
C TYR A 33 -12.74 -2.27 -9.35
N ARG A 34 -12.69 -1.02 -9.82
CA ARG A 34 -13.90 -0.19 -10.04
C ARG A 34 -14.83 -0.79 -11.09
N LYS A 35 -14.29 -1.45 -12.13
CA LYS A 35 -15.07 -2.10 -13.18
C LYS A 35 -15.80 -3.32 -12.64
N VAL A 36 -15.10 -4.21 -11.93
CA VAL A 36 -15.67 -5.42 -11.31
C VAL A 36 -16.76 -5.03 -10.30
N ARG A 37 -16.47 -4.07 -9.41
CA ARG A 37 -17.45 -3.58 -8.42
C ARG A 37 -18.72 -3.05 -9.08
N ALA A 38 -18.61 -2.30 -10.18
CA ALA A 38 -19.77 -1.79 -10.90
C ALA A 38 -20.60 -2.91 -11.56
N ARG A 39 -19.94 -3.92 -12.13
CA ARG A 39 -20.61 -5.07 -12.75
C ARG A 39 -21.37 -5.92 -11.72
N LEU A 40 -20.77 -6.15 -10.54
CA LEU A 40 -21.44 -6.83 -9.43
C LEU A 40 -22.67 -6.07 -8.92
N GLN A 41 -22.70 -4.74 -9.10
CA GLN A 41 -23.83 -3.88 -8.75
C GLN A 41 -24.82 -3.68 -9.91
N GLY A 42 -24.69 -4.41 -11.03
CA GLY A 42 -25.59 -4.29 -12.18
C GLY A 42 -25.47 -2.99 -12.98
N ARG A 43 -24.39 -2.22 -12.82
CA ARG A 43 -24.18 -0.93 -13.51
C ARG A 43 -22.91 -0.92 -14.37
N ARG A 44 -22.83 0.02 -15.31
CA ARG A 44 -21.63 0.21 -16.14
C ARG A 44 -20.53 0.89 -15.31
N GLY A 45 -19.38 0.24 -15.23
CA GLY A 45 -18.19 0.82 -14.57
C GLY A 45 -17.46 1.83 -15.47
N PRO A 46 -16.51 2.59 -14.89
CA PRO A 46 -15.82 3.70 -15.55
C PRO A 46 -14.99 3.27 -16.78
N PRO A 47 -14.62 4.23 -17.66
CA PRO A 47 -13.64 4.01 -18.72
C PRO A 47 -12.22 3.85 -18.15
N TRP A 48 -11.29 3.31 -18.96
CA TRP A 48 -9.92 2.96 -18.54
C TRP A 48 -9.09 4.18 -18.13
N TYR A 49 -9.30 5.34 -18.75
CA TYR A 49 -8.56 6.56 -18.45
C TYR A 49 -9.03 7.28 -17.17
N GLN A 50 -10.16 6.87 -16.59
CA GLN A 50 -10.77 7.59 -15.46
C GLN A 50 -9.84 7.64 -14.24
N THR A 51 -9.16 6.54 -13.91
CA THR A 51 -8.28 6.50 -12.75
C THR A 51 -7.13 7.49 -12.89
N TYR A 52 -6.53 7.58 -14.08
CA TYR A 52 -5.48 8.57 -14.35
C TYR A 52 -6.02 10.00 -14.32
N ALA A 53 -7.23 10.23 -14.87
CA ALA A 53 -7.87 11.54 -14.79
C ALA A 53 -8.14 11.97 -13.33
N ASP A 54 -8.53 11.04 -12.45
CA ASP A 54 -8.73 11.29 -11.03
C ASP A 54 -7.41 11.69 -10.34
N VAL A 55 -6.29 11.04 -10.70
CA VAL A 55 -4.93 11.40 -10.23
C VAL A 55 -4.55 12.81 -10.68
N PHE A 56 -4.63 13.10 -11.99
CA PHE A 56 -4.30 14.43 -12.51
C PHE A 56 -5.18 15.53 -11.90
N LYS A 57 -6.47 15.26 -11.70
CA LYS A 57 -7.38 16.17 -11.02
C LYS A 57 -6.94 16.49 -9.60
N LEU A 58 -6.48 15.50 -8.83
CA LEU A 58 -6.00 15.73 -7.46
C LEU A 58 -4.68 16.49 -7.42
N LEU A 59 -3.78 16.29 -8.40
CA LEU A 59 -2.53 17.04 -8.53
C LEU A 59 -2.75 18.52 -8.85
N ILE A 60 -3.79 18.85 -9.63
CA ILE A 60 -4.14 20.24 -9.99
C ILE A 60 -4.88 20.96 -8.86
N LYS A 61 -5.55 20.20 -7.97
CA LYS A 61 -6.31 20.79 -6.87
C LYS A 61 -5.40 21.44 -5.84
N GLU A 62 -5.90 22.55 -5.29
CA GLU A 62 -5.26 23.23 -4.16
C GLU A 62 -5.18 22.32 -2.93
N THR A 63 -4.05 22.41 -2.24
CA THR A 63 -3.79 21.73 -0.98
C THR A 63 -4.05 22.70 0.16
N ILE A 64 -5.11 22.46 0.91
CA ILE A 64 -5.52 23.24 2.07
C ILE A 64 -4.93 22.60 3.33
N ILE A 65 -4.24 23.41 4.14
CA ILE A 65 -3.70 22.97 5.44
C ILE A 65 -4.49 23.68 6.55
N PRO A 66 -5.17 22.94 7.46
CA PRO A 66 -5.93 23.54 8.54
C PRO A 66 -5.05 24.39 9.47
N TRP A 67 -5.61 25.46 10.04
CA TRP A 67 -4.87 26.34 10.94
C TRP A 67 -4.47 25.68 12.28
N ARG A 68 -5.28 24.72 12.76
CA ARG A 68 -4.98 23.90 13.94
C ARG A 68 -4.01 22.75 13.66
N ALA A 69 -3.72 22.46 12.39
CA ALA A 69 -2.91 21.32 12.03
C ALA A 69 -1.43 21.58 12.35
N TRP A 70 -0.75 20.54 12.81
CA TRP A 70 0.69 20.56 12.88
C TRP A 70 1.28 20.34 11.49
N LYS A 71 1.67 21.44 10.85
CA LYS A 71 2.05 21.51 9.43
C LYS A 71 3.08 20.47 8.98
N VAL A 72 4.13 20.26 9.79
CA VAL A 72 5.22 19.34 9.44
C VAL A 72 4.69 17.91 9.37
N GLY A 73 3.98 17.45 10.40
CA GLY A 73 3.42 16.10 10.41
C GLY A 73 2.36 15.88 9.33
N PHE A 74 1.51 16.88 9.11
CA PHE A 74 0.44 16.83 8.11
C PHE A 74 0.97 16.68 6.68
N VAL A 75 2.07 17.34 6.34
CA VAL A 75 2.69 17.22 5.01
C VAL A 75 3.60 16.00 4.91
N ALA A 76 4.34 15.67 5.97
CA ALA A 76 5.30 14.57 5.97
C ALA A 76 4.64 13.19 5.90
N ALA A 77 3.51 12.99 6.60
CA ALA A 77 2.82 11.70 6.62
C ALA A 77 2.51 11.14 5.21
N PRO A 78 1.81 11.87 4.32
CA PRO A 78 1.58 11.43 2.95
C PRO A 78 2.87 11.10 2.17
N MET A 79 3.93 11.88 2.36
CA MET A 79 5.20 11.69 1.66
C MET A 79 5.95 10.43 2.15
N ILE A 80 5.92 10.18 3.46
CA ILE A 80 6.50 8.97 4.06
C ILE A 80 5.76 7.72 3.58
N SER A 81 4.42 7.76 3.53
CA SER A 81 3.60 6.68 2.98
C SER A 81 4.00 6.36 1.53
N LEU A 82 4.05 7.38 0.68
CA LEU A 82 4.40 7.26 -0.72
C LEU A 82 5.82 6.69 -0.92
N ALA A 83 6.80 7.19 -0.17
CA ALA A 83 8.19 6.73 -0.23
C ALA A 83 8.34 5.27 0.21
N ALA A 84 7.58 4.84 1.23
CA ALA A 84 7.58 3.45 1.67
C ALA A 84 7.01 2.51 0.61
N LEU A 85 5.90 2.89 -0.04
CA LEU A 85 5.27 2.09 -1.10
C LEU A 85 6.17 1.98 -2.34
N PHE A 86 6.84 3.06 -2.76
CA PHE A 86 7.79 2.98 -3.88
C PHE A 86 9.00 2.11 -3.53
N SER A 87 9.52 2.23 -2.32
CA SER A 87 10.61 1.36 -1.84
C SER A 87 10.19 -0.11 -1.81
N ALA A 88 8.96 -0.42 -1.39
CA ALA A 88 8.44 -1.78 -1.34
C ALA A 88 8.38 -2.43 -2.73
N ILE A 89 8.02 -1.67 -3.77
CA ILE A 89 7.94 -2.17 -5.15
C ILE A 89 9.32 -2.56 -5.70
N LEU A 90 10.39 -1.87 -5.29
CA LEU A 90 11.76 -2.18 -5.72
C LEU A 90 12.26 -3.52 -5.16
N LEU A 91 11.65 -4.03 -4.09
CA LEU A 91 12.00 -5.32 -3.48
C LEU A 91 11.27 -6.50 -4.13
N LEU A 92 10.30 -6.25 -5.02
CA LEU A 92 9.51 -7.31 -5.64
C LEU A 92 10.14 -7.78 -6.97
N PRO A 93 10.31 -9.11 -7.16
CA PRO A 93 10.74 -9.67 -8.44
C PRO A 93 9.56 -9.66 -9.42
N PHE A 94 9.64 -8.83 -10.46
CA PHE A 94 8.62 -8.75 -11.51
C PHE A 94 9.05 -9.50 -12.78
N PHE A 95 8.09 -10.23 -13.38
CA PHE A 95 8.26 -10.92 -14.67
C PHE A 95 9.50 -11.83 -14.76
N GLY A 96 9.85 -12.52 -13.67
CA GLY A 96 10.98 -13.44 -13.63
C GLY A 96 12.36 -12.77 -13.61
N LYS A 97 12.42 -11.43 -13.43
CA LYS A 97 13.67 -10.74 -13.11
C LYS A 97 13.91 -10.75 -11.61
N GLU A 98 15.18 -10.78 -11.24
CA GLU A 98 15.61 -10.55 -9.86
C GLU A 98 15.11 -9.19 -9.36
N SER A 99 14.90 -9.11 -8.05
CA SER A 99 14.55 -7.87 -7.37
C SER A 99 15.65 -6.82 -7.55
N ALA A 100 15.27 -5.58 -7.86
CA ALA A 100 16.22 -4.48 -8.06
C ALA A 100 17.04 -4.18 -6.78
N LEU A 101 16.44 -4.42 -5.61
CA LEU A 101 17.07 -4.27 -4.30
C LEU A 101 17.04 -5.58 -3.50
N GLY A 102 17.22 -6.73 -4.17
CA GLY A 102 17.19 -8.04 -3.50
C GLY A 102 18.38 -8.25 -2.56
N PHE A 103 18.11 -8.70 -1.34
CA PHE A 103 19.15 -9.14 -0.38
C PHE A 103 18.58 -10.15 0.62
N LEU A 104 19.45 -10.77 1.42
CA LEU A 104 19.03 -11.71 2.47
C LEU A 104 18.21 -10.96 3.55
N GLY A 105 16.90 -11.25 3.62
CA GLY A 105 15.98 -10.60 4.56
C GLY A 105 15.13 -9.49 3.95
N ASP A 106 15.18 -9.29 2.64
CA ASP A 106 14.33 -8.32 1.92
C ASP A 106 12.82 -8.57 2.13
N ALA A 107 12.38 -9.81 2.38
CA ALA A 107 10.98 -10.13 2.66
C ALA A 107 10.49 -9.54 3.99
N ILE A 108 11.35 -9.49 5.02
CA ILE A 108 11.03 -8.84 6.30
C ILE A 108 10.93 -7.33 6.09
N VAL A 109 11.87 -6.74 5.36
CA VAL A 109 11.84 -5.31 5.06
C VAL A 109 10.62 -4.92 4.24
N LEU A 110 10.23 -5.76 3.27
CA LEU A 110 8.99 -5.59 2.51
C LEU A 110 7.77 -5.52 3.44
N LEU A 111 7.63 -6.47 4.38
CA LEU A 111 6.51 -6.48 5.32
C LEU A 111 6.49 -5.22 6.19
N TYR A 112 7.63 -4.75 6.69
CA TYR A 112 7.72 -3.50 7.44
C TYR A 112 7.35 -2.28 6.59
N LEU A 113 7.84 -2.20 5.35
CA LEU A 113 7.51 -1.10 4.43
C LEU A 113 6.01 -1.04 4.14
N LEU A 114 5.32 -2.19 4.08
CA LEU A 114 3.87 -2.24 3.93
C LEU A 114 3.10 -1.73 5.17
N THR A 115 3.74 -1.63 6.33
CA THR A 115 3.12 -1.14 7.59
C THR A 115 3.32 0.35 7.79
N VAL A 116 4.35 0.94 7.16
CA VAL A 116 4.62 2.38 7.22
C VAL A 116 3.44 3.25 6.74
N PRO A 117 2.71 2.92 5.67
CA PRO A 117 1.51 3.67 5.26
C PRO A 117 0.46 3.79 6.36
N THR A 118 0.18 2.72 7.11
CA THR A 118 -0.77 2.76 8.22
C THR A 118 -0.31 3.71 9.32
N PHE A 119 0.98 3.67 9.70
CA PHE A 119 1.53 4.63 10.65
C PHE A 119 1.46 6.07 10.14
N ALA A 120 1.73 6.27 8.85
CA ALA A 120 1.59 7.58 8.22
C ALA A 120 0.14 8.09 8.25
N ILE A 121 -0.85 7.24 8.01
CA ILE A 121 -2.28 7.59 8.12
C ILE A 121 -2.64 7.98 9.57
N ILE A 122 -2.21 7.20 10.56
CA ILE A 122 -2.44 7.47 11.98
C ILE A 122 -1.86 8.84 12.36
N PHE A 123 -0.59 9.07 12.04
CA PHE A 123 0.11 10.32 12.33
C PHE A 123 -0.46 11.51 11.54
N GLY A 124 -0.86 11.27 10.30
CA GLY A 124 -1.51 12.23 9.42
C GLY A 124 -2.87 12.68 9.96
N GLY A 125 -3.68 11.76 10.49
CA GLY A 125 -4.96 12.10 11.12
C GLY A 125 -4.79 12.83 12.45
N MET A 126 -3.82 12.44 13.28
CA MET A 126 -3.51 13.12 14.54
C MET A 126 -2.98 14.55 14.32
N SER A 127 -2.17 14.77 13.29
CA SER A 127 -1.63 16.08 12.95
C SER A 127 -2.65 17.04 12.31
N SER A 128 -3.83 16.54 11.91
CA SER A 128 -4.88 17.36 11.28
C SER A 128 -5.54 18.40 12.21
N GLY A 129 -5.48 18.18 13.53
CA GLY A 129 -6.10 19.06 14.53
C GLY A 129 -7.64 19.00 14.55
N SER A 130 -8.24 18.01 13.89
CA SER A 130 -9.69 17.76 13.87
C SER A 130 -10.09 16.63 14.82
N PRO A 131 -11.26 16.71 15.50
CA PRO A 131 -11.78 15.61 16.31
C PRO A 131 -11.98 14.32 15.49
N TYR A 132 -12.44 14.44 14.24
CA TYR A 132 -12.64 13.31 13.34
C TYR A 132 -11.34 12.60 12.98
N GLY A 133 -10.27 13.36 12.73
CA GLY A 133 -8.93 12.82 12.46
C GLY A 133 -8.39 12.03 13.65
N ILE A 134 -8.54 12.56 14.88
CA ILE A 134 -8.07 11.88 16.10
C ILE A 134 -8.84 10.57 16.35
N VAL A 135 -10.17 10.61 16.29
CA VAL A 135 -11.00 9.41 16.50
C VAL A 135 -10.74 8.36 15.42
N GLY A 136 -10.64 8.79 14.16
CA GLY A 136 -10.28 7.93 13.04
C GLY A 136 -8.91 7.28 13.20
N SER A 137 -7.89 8.05 13.61
CA SER A 137 -6.54 7.55 13.86
C SER A 137 -6.50 6.54 15.01
N GLY A 138 -7.30 6.72 16.06
CA GLY A 138 -7.42 5.74 17.15
C GLY A 138 -8.03 4.42 16.68
N ARG A 139 -9.01 4.47 15.77
CA ARG A 139 -9.62 3.28 15.14
C ARG A 139 -8.63 2.56 14.21
N GLU A 140 -7.89 3.32 13.40
CA GLU A 140 -6.82 2.79 12.54
C GLU A 140 -5.74 2.09 13.38
N ALA A 141 -5.27 2.73 14.46
CA ALA A 141 -4.29 2.15 15.38
C ALA A 141 -4.78 0.86 16.03
N SER A 142 -6.06 0.81 16.42
CA SER A 142 -6.67 -0.40 16.97
C SER A 142 -6.71 -1.52 15.92
N LEU A 143 -7.13 -1.20 14.69
CA LEU A 143 -7.20 -2.16 13.59
C LEU A 143 -5.82 -2.72 13.22
N LEU A 144 -4.80 -1.84 13.18
CA LEU A 144 -3.40 -2.19 12.93
C LEU A 144 -2.91 -3.32 13.84
N VAL A 145 -3.10 -3.19 15.15
CA VAL A 145 -2.65 -4.21 16.13
C VAL A 145 -3.27 -5.58 15.83
N TRP A 146 -4.53 -5.61 15.39
CA TRP A 146 -5.26 -6.86 15.15
C TRP A 146 -4.88 -7.58 13.87
N TYR A 147 -4.69 -6.87 12.75
CA TYR A 147 -4.36 -7.54 11.48
C TYR A 147 -2.87 -7.84 11.31
N GLU A 148 -2.00 -7.10 12.00
CA GLU A 148 -0.56 -7.24 11.81
C GLU A 148 -0.05 -8.58 12.36
N LEU A 149 -0.61 -9.06 13.48
CA LEU A 149 -0.27 -10.38 14.05
C LEU A 149 -0.58 -11.55 13.09
N PRO A 150 -1.81 -11.73 12.56
CA PRO A 150 -2.09 -12.74 11.54
C PRO A 150 -1.24 -12.60 10.27
N LEU A 151 -0.93 -11.36 9.85
CA LEU A 151 -0.07 -11.11 8.69
C LEU A 151 1.34 -11.70 8.91
N TRP A 152 1.97 -11.37 10.04
CA TRP A 152 3.31 -11.89 10.37
C TRP A 152 3.32 -13.41 10.59
N LEU A 153 2.29 -13.96 11.24
CA LEU A 153 2.18 -15.41 11.41
C LEU A 153 2.02 -16.13 10.05
N SER A 154 1.21 -15.59 9.14
CA SER A 154 1.09 -16.15 7.79
C SER A 154 2.41 -16.09 7.03
N ALA A 155 3.14 -14.98 7.11
CA ALA A 155 4.46 -14.85 6.49
C ALA A 155 5.50 -15.80 7.11
N ALA A 156 5.49 -15.98 8.43
CA ALA A 156 6.41 -16.89 9.11
C ALA A 156 6.25 -18.34 8.64
N THR A 157 5.02 -18.79 8.36
CA THR A 157 4.80 -20.13 7.79
C THR A 157 5.38 -20.27 6.38
N VAL A 158 5.33 -19.20 5.58
CA VAL A 158 5.95 -19.16 4.25
C VAL A 158 7.47 -19.20 4.37
N PHE A 159 8.07 -18.43 5.28
CA PHE A 159 9.52 -18.43 5.51
C PHE A 159 10.02 -19.80 5.96
N ALA A 160 9.28 -20.46 6.87
CA ALA A 160 9.62 -21.79 7.34
C ALA A 160 9.55 -22.84 6.22
N LEU A 161 8.53 -22.79 5.36
CA LEU A 161 8.38 -23.73 4.25
C LEU A 161 9.38 -23.47 3.12
N ALA A 162 9.64 -22.20 2.80
CA ALA A 162 10.58 -21.81 1.76
C ALA A 162 12.05 -21.96 2.20
N ASN A 163 12.30 -22.17 3.50
CA ASN A 163 13.63 -22.16 4.11
C ASN A 163 14.46 -20.93 3.71
N SER A 164 13.79 -19.79 3.50
CA SER A 164 14.39 -18.55 3.04
C SER A 164 13.58 -17.36 3.53
N ILE A 165 14.29 -16.25 3.76
CA ILE A 165 13.73 -14.94 4.11
C ILE A 165 14.00 -13.95 2.96
N SER A 166 14.45 -14.44 1.80
CA SER A 166 14.54 -13.64 0.59
C SER A 166 13.28 -13.80 -0.27
N VAL A 167 12.78 -12.71 -0.86
CA VAL A 167 11.61 -12.74 -1.76
C VAL A 167 11.91 -13.60 -2.98
N SER A 168 13.12 -13.50 -3.54
CA SER A 168 13.54 -14.34 -4.67
C SER A 168 13.55 -15.83 -4.30
N GLY A 169 14.07 -16.21 -3.13
CA GLY A 169 14.11 -17.61 -2.70
C GLY A 169 12.71 -18.19 -2.45
N ILE A 170 11.79 -17.36 -1.93
CA ILE A 170 10.37 -17.73 -1.79
C ILE A 170 9.75 -18.01 -3.17
N VAL A 171 10.01 -17.17 -4.16
CA VAL A 171 9.48 -17.34 -5.53
C VAL A 171 10.07 -18.58 -6.21
N GLU A 172 11.36 -18.84 -6.05
CA GLU A 172 12.03 -20.04 -6.58
C GLU A 172 11.42 -21.33 -5.99
N GLU A 173 11.19 -21.37 -4.68
CA GLU A 173 10.53 -22.49 -4.01
C GLU A 173 9.08 -22.72 -4.49
N GLN A 174 8.37 -21.64 -4.85
CA GLN A 174 7.05 -21.75 -5.47
C GLN A 174 7.13 -22.24 -6.92
N ALA A 175 8.17 -21.88 -7.67
CA ALA A 175 8.36 -22.31 -9.05
C ALA A 175 8.66 -23.81 -9.14
N LEU A 176 9.44 -24.35 -8.20
CA LEU A 176 9.82 -25.76 -8.18
C LEU A 176 8.72 -26.67 -7.61
N HIS A 177 8.11 -26.28 -6.49
CA HIS A 177 7.21 -27.15 -5.72
C HIS A 177 5.73 -26.72 -5.78
N GLY A 178 5.40 -25.71 -6.60
CA GLY A 178 4.05 -25.21 -6.83
C GLY A 178 3.59 -24.13 -5.83
N PRO A 179 2.38 -23.57 -6.02
CA PRO A 179 1.92 -22.40 -5.26
C PRO A 179 1.74 -22.67 -3.75
N PHE A 180 2.24 -21.78 -2.89
CA PHE A 180 2.03 -21.88 -1.44
C PHE A 180 0.57 -21.74 -1.01
N ALA A 181 -0.28 -21.09 -1.82
CA ALA A 181 -1.71 -20.99 -1.53
C ALA A 181 -2.40 -22.37 -1.40
N ILE A 182 -1.91 -23.38 -2.13
CA ILE A 182 -2.45 -24.75 -2.09
C ILE A 182 -1.80 -25.56 -0.97
N ARG A 183 -0.49 -25.37 -0.75
CA ARG A 183 0.29 -26.11 0.27
C ARG A 183 0.03 -25.62 1.70
N LEU A 184 -0.26 -24.33 1.87
CA LEU A 184 -0.51 -23.66 3.14
C LEU A 184 -1.88 -22.94 3.13
N PRO A 185 -2.99 -23.67 2.95
CA PRO A 185 -4.30 -23.05 2.74
C PRO A 185 -4.77 -22.22 3.94
N LEU A 186 -4.46 -22.65 5.16
CA LEU A 186 -4.82 -21.91 6.38
C LEU A 186 -4.06 -20.59 6.50
N ALA A 187 -2.75 -20.61 6.22
CA ALA A 187 -1.93 -19.39 6.21
C ALA A 187 -2.39 -18.42 5.11
N PHE A 188 -2.75 -18.96 3.94
CA PHE A 188 -3.29 -18.18 2.84
C PHE A 188 -4.63 -17.52 3.18
N ILE A 189 -5.56 -18.24 3.81
CA ILE A 189 -6.84 -17.67 4.25
C ILE A 189 -6.61 -16.58 5.32
N ALA A 190 -5.73 -16.84 6.31
CA ALA A 190 -5.37 -15.85 7.32
C ALA A 190 -4.76 -14.59 6.70
N PHE A 191 -3.84 -14.77 5.73
CA PHE A 191 -3.24 -13.68 4.97
C PHE A 191 -4.30 -12.88 4.20
N LEU A 192 -5.26 -13.53 3.51
CA LEU A 192 -6.31 -12.83 2.77
C LEU A 192 -7.18 -11.97 3.67
N ILE A 193 -7.56 -12.48 4.85
CA ILE A 193 -8.35 -11.73 5.83
C ILE A 193 -7.53 -10.55 6.37
N ALA A 194 -6.26 -10.79 6.74
CA ALA A 194 -5.36 -9.77 7.24
C ALA A 194 -5.08 -8.68 6.19
N ALA A 195 -4.86 -9.05 4.93
CA ALA A 195 -4.64 -8.14 3.82
C ALA A 195 -5.87 -7.26 3.55
N GLN A 196 -7.08 -7.83 3.63
CA GLN A 196 -8.31 -7.06 3.50
C GLN A 196 -8.46 -6.04 4.63
N ALA A 197 -8.12 -6.43 5.86
CA ALA A 197 -8.12 -5.54 7.02
C ALA A 197 -7.05 -4.44 6.90
N LYS A 198 -5.84 -4.78 6.44
CA LYS A 198 -4.72 -3.85 6.21
C LYS A 198 -5.03 -2.78 5.17
N LEU A 199 -5.80 -3.12 4.14
CA LEU A 199 -6.26 -2.17 3.12
C LEU A 199 -7.46 -1.32 3.57
N ALA A 200 -7.93 -1.50 4.82
CA ALA A 200 -9.12 -0.87 5.39
C ALA A 200 -10.33 -0.92 4.45
N LYS A 201 -10.49 -2.05 3.71
CA LYS A 201 -11.62 -2.26 2.81
C LYS A 201 -12.72 -3.01 3.54
N ARG A 202 -13.96 -2.74 3.13
CA ARG A 202 -15.16 -3.43 3.64
C ARG A 202 -14.92 -4.94 3.72
N PRO A 203 -15.14 -5.58 4.89
CA PRO A 203 -15.87 -5.09 6.08
C PRO A 203 -15.03 -4.32 7.13
N PHE A 204 -13.74 -4.06 6.90
CA PHE A 204 -12.81 -3.47 7.88
C PHE A 204 -12.59 -1.96 7.68
N ASP A 205 -13.62 -1.21 7.23
CA ASP A 205 -13.54 0.23 6.94
C ASP A 205 -13.88 1.14 8.14
N ILE A 206 -13.77 0.63 9.37
CA ILE A 206 -14.04 1.37 10.62
C ILE A 206 -13.27 2.70 10.76
N PRO A 207 -12.03 2.87 10.26
CA PRO A 207 -11.28 4.12 10.40
C PRO A 207 -11.74 5.21 9.43
N HIS A 208 -12.41 4.85 8.34
CA HIS A 208 -12.97 5.81 7.37
C HIS A 208 -14.48 6.05 7.58
N ALA A 209 -15.19 5.11 8.23
CA ALA A 209 -16.64 5.06 8.46
C ALA A 209 -17.39 6.39 8.20
N GLU A 210 -17.93 6.53 6.99
CA GLU A 210 -18.49 7.80 6.48
C GLU A 210 -19.67 8.30 7.31
N THR A 211 -20.47 7.37 7.83
CA THR A 211 -21.68 7.67 8.60
C THR A 211 -21.40 8.16 10.02
N GLU A 212 -20.23 7.89 10.56
CA GLU A 212 -19.87 8.20 11.96
C GLU A 212 -18.82 9.30 12.07
N ILE A 213 -17.79 9.25 11.21
CA ILE A 213 -16.61 10.12 11.30
C ILE A 213 -16.23 10.75 9.96
N VAL A 214 -17.17 10.84 9.00
CA VAL A 214 -17.03 11.47 7.67
C VAL A 214 -16.01 10.80 6.76
N ALA A 215 -14.72 10.93 7.07
CA ALA A 215 -13.63 10.22 6.41
C ALA A 215 -12.46 9.93 7.39
N GLY A 216 -12.69 10.11 8.70
CA GLY A 216 -11.70 9.87 9.74
C GLY A 216 -10.37 10.61 9.50
N PRO A 217 -9.22 9.91 9.42
CA PRO A 217 -7.90 10.52 9.20
C PRO A 217 -7.79 11.32 7.91
N TYR A 218 -8.62 11.03 6.91
CA TYR A 218 -8.57 11.63 5.56
C TYR A 218 -9.41 12.91 5.43
N THR A 219 -10.18 13.27 6.46
CA THR A 219 -11.18 14.35 6.39
C THR A 219 -10.58 15.70 5.99
N GLU A 220 -9.46 16.07 6.61
CA GLU A 220 -8.81 17.36 6.40
C GLU A 220 -7.85 17.37 5.18
N TYR A 221 -7.59 16.22 4.58
CA TYR A 221 -6.67 16.11 3.45
C TYR A 221 -7.33 16.50 2.12
N SER A 222 -6.62 17.34 1.35
CA SER A 222 -7.03 17.84 0.04
C SER A 222 -5.87 17.82 -0.95
N GLY A 223 -6.20 17.99 -2.24
CA GLY A 223 -5.21 18.09 -3.33
C GLY A 223 -4.26 16.89 -3.40
N SER A 224 -2.99 17.20 -3.63
CA SER A 224 -1.90 16.23 -3.77
C SER A 224 -1.63 15.43 -2.48
N LEU A 225 -1.81 16.04 -1.30
CA LEU A 225 -1.58 15.33 -0.03
C LEU A 225 -2.61 14.22 0.19
N ARG A 226 -3.86 14.42 -0.26
CA ARG A 226 -4.89 13.37 -0.21
C ARG A 226 -4.56 12.22 -1.15
N LEU A 227 -4.00 12.53 -2.33
CA LEU A 227 -3.61 11.51 -3.30
C LEU A 227 -2.54 10.56 -2.74
N SER A 228 -1.56 11.08 -2.00
CA SER A 228 -0.45 10.27 -1.47
C SER A 228 -0.81 9.38 -0.27
N LEU A 229 -1.96 9.61 0.37
CA LEU A 229 -2.45 8.79 1.48
C LEU A 229 -3.43 7.67 1.06
N ASN A 230 -3.89 7.65 -0.19
CA ASN A 230 -5.05 6.87 -0.64
C ASN A 230 -4.71 5.93 -1.79
#